data_AF-A0A385D5Z5-F1
#
_entry.id   AF-A0A385D5Z5-F1
#
_cell.length_a   1.000
_cell.length_b   1.000
_cell.length_c   1.000
_cell.angle_alpha   90.00
_cell.angle_beta   90.00
_cell.angle_gamma   90.00
#
_symmetry.space_group_name_H-M   'P 1'
#
loop_
_entity.id
_entity.type
_entity.pdbx_description
1 polymer ?
#
loop_
_entity_poly.entity_id
_entity_poly.type
_entity_poly.pdbx_seq_one_letter_code
_entity_poly.pdbx_strand_id
1 'polypeptide(L)'
;MTTTTATTDPVAEAADHLHATGLRNQWYPVLPSHFVADGEMKRVVRLGEPWLLFRRPTGELHMIADRCPHRSAPLSLGQHLGDRVACLYHGVQVDGDGTVVKVPGLPGCNLEGKRLVTSLPVREEHGAVFAWFGDEAHPEPAPLVLPERLTDPGTANFLNYAEWGAPWRFYIDNVLDPMHGAFLHGTSHSMAGGAKSARFRIRETGHGFFFEKTDQVGVNFDWVEFGRTGVDWVDLEIPYQPYAGPGGAFGIVGMVTPITATESAIFHWRTRAVQGWERDSWRFLYRMTLEARHHEVLEQDRTMLEEMPEDADTGENLYQHDLGVVRIRRMYRADAARQAAELAAPRGEAG
;
A
#
# COMPACT_ATOMS: atom_id res chain seq x y z
N MET A 1 -45.41 -9.71 12.47
CA MET A 1 -44.50 -8.60 12.15
C MET A 1 -43.49 -9.15 11.15
N THR A 2 -43.74 -8.93 9.88
CA THR A 2 -42.83 -9.29 8.79
C THR A 2 -41.67 -8.31 8.80
N THR A 3 -40.52 -8.75 9.26
CA THR A 3 -39.26 -8.02 9.16
C THR A 3 -38.92 -7.94 7.68
N THR A 4 -39.16 -6.79 7.07
CA THR A 4 -38.69 -6.48 5.72
C THR A 4 -37.18 -6.40 5.79
N THR A 5 -36.48 -7.48 5.45
CA THR A 5 -35.06 -7.41 5.10
C THR A 5 -34.96 -6.47 3.91
N ALA A 6 -34.45 -5.26 4.15
CA ALA A 6 -34.12 -4.35 3.06
C ALA A 6 -33.09 -5.06 2.18
N THR A 7 -33.49 -5.42 0.97
CA THR A 7 -32.59 -5.94 -0.05
C THR A 7 -31.63 -4.81 -0.40
N THR A 8 -30.41 -4.85 0.14
CA THR A 8 -29.34 -3.93 -0.24
C THR A 8 -29.00 -4.13 -1.71
N ASP A 9 -28.77 -3.03 -2.42
CA ASP A 9 -28.33 -3.06 -3.82
C ASP A 9 -26.94 -3.74 -3.91
N PRO A 10 -26.80 -4.88 -4.62
CA PRO A 10 -25.52 -5.59 -4.70
C PRO A 10 -24.37 -4.74 -5.25
N VAL A 11 -24.65 -3.76 -6.11
CA VAL A 11 -23.63 -2.86 -6.65
C VAL A 11 -23.14 -1.89 -5.59
N ALA A 12 -24.04 -1.38 -4.74
CA ALA A 12 -23.68 -0.53 -3.62
C ALA A 12 -22.84 -1.29 -2.59
N GLU A 13 -23.23 -2.53 -2.26
CA GLU A 13 -22.46 -3.39 -1.35
C GLU A 13 -21.04 -3.68 -1.88
N ALA A 14 -20.92 -3.96 -3.19
CA ALA A 14 -19.62 -4.14 -3.83
C ALA A 14 -18.77 -2.84 -3.81
N ALA A 15 -19.39 -1.68 -4.01
CA ALA A 15 -18.70 -0.39 -3.93
C ALA A 15 -18.20 -0.11 -2.50
N ASP A 16 -19.02 -0.36 -1.49
CA ASP A 16 -18.64 -0.19 -0.08
C ASP A 16 -17.50 -1.16 0.29
N HIS A 17 -17.57 -2.42 -0.19
CA HIS A 17 -16.51 -3.39 0.00
C HIS A 17 -15.19 -2.90 -0.62
N LEU A 18 -15.18 -2.50 -1.91
CA LEU A 18 -13.99 -1.98 -2.59
C LEU A 18 -13.44 -0.72 -1.90
N HIS A 19 -14.30 0.17 -1.42
CA HIS A 19 -13.86 1.35 -0.69
C HIS A 19 -13.22 1.00 0.66
N ALA A 20 -13.73 -0.02 1.35
CA ALA A 20 -13.20 -0.48 2.63
C ALA A 20 -11.90 -1.29 2.49
N THR A 21 -11.83 -2.19 1.50
CA THR A 21 -10.73 -3.15 1.33
C THR A 21 -9.76 -2.77 0.22
N GLY A 22 -10.00 -1.73 -0.56
CA GLY A 22 -9.08 -1.24 -1.59
C GLY A 22 -9.60 -1.44 -3.01
N LEU A 23 -9.28 -0.46 -3.86
CA LEU A 23 -9.61 -0.48 -5.28
C LEU A 23 -8.81 -1.55 -6.03
N ARG A 24 -9.36 -2.00 -7.15
CA ARG A 24 -8.69 -2.91 -8.10
C ARG A 24 -8.03 -2.14 -9.24
N ASN A 25 -7.37 -2.88 -10.12
CA ASN A 25 -6.72 -2.39 -11.34
C ASN A 25 -5.61 -1.37 -11.04
N GLN A 26 -4.85 -1.63 -9.97
CA GLN A 26 -3.66 -0.87 -9.61
C GLN A 26 -2.64 -1.72 -8.86
N TRP A 27 -1.40 -1.21 -8.83
CA TRP A 27 -0.31 -1.77 -8.06
C TRP A 27 -0.41 -1.36 -6.59
N TYR A 28 -0.04 -2.28 -5.71
CA TYR A 28 0.10 -2.05 -4.28
C TYR A 28 1.41 -2.64 -3.77
N PRO A 29 2.16 -1.94 -2.91
CA PRO A 29 3.23 -2.58 -2.16
C PRO A 29 2.64 -3.56 -1.14
N VAL A 30 3.02 -4.84 -1.22
CA VAL A 30 2.41 -5.89 -0.39
C VAL A 30 3.28 -6.29 0.78
N LEU A 31 4.60 -6.25 0.66
CA LEU A 31 5.52 -6.68 1.71
C LEU A 31 6.94 -6.16 1.46
N PRO A 32 7.76 -5.87 2.50
CA PRO A 32 9.18 -5.70 2.30
C PRO A 32 9.81 -6.93 1.64
N SER A 33 10.61 -6.73 0.60
CA SER A 33 11.21 -7.81 -0.20
C SER A 33 12.01 -8.80 0.65
N HIS A 34 12.75 -8.29 1.63
CA HIS A 34 13.57 -9.08 2.55
C HIS A 34 12.77 -9.90 3.57
N PHE A 35 11.44 -9.78 3.63
CA PHE A 35 10.59 -10.60 4.49
C PHE A 35 10.29 -11.99 3.91
N VAL A 36 10.70 -12.26 2.67
CA VAL A 36 10.67 -13.57 2.03
C VAL A 36 12.02 -13.80 1.36
N ALA A 37 12.88 -14.60 2.00
CA ALA A 37 14.19 -14.93 1.44
C ALA A 37 14.09 -15.97 0.31
N ASP A 38 15.19 -16.20 -0.39
CA ASP A 38 15.26 -17.22 -1.45
C ASP A 38 14.91 -18.60 -0.90
N GLY A 39 13.94 -19.27 -1.53
CA GLY A 39 13.45 -20.57 -1.10
C GLY A 39 12.42 -20.54 0.04
N GLU A 40 11.98 -19.35 0.47
CA GLU A 40 10.96 -19.18 1.51
C GLU A 40 9.58 -18.84 0.93
N MET A 41 8.57 -19.02 1.78
CA MET A 41 7.19 -18.64 1.48
C MET A 41 6.54 -17.98 2.70
N LYS A 42 5.64 -17.04 2.45
CA LYS A 42 4.97 -16.25 3.48
C LYS A 42 3.53 -15.99 3.10
N ARG A 43 2.64 -16.22 4.07
CA ARG A 43 1.25 -15.77 3.99
C ARG A 43 1.19 -14.26 4.18
N VAL A 44 0.45 -13.58 3.32
CA VAL A 44 0.12 -12.16 3.45
C VAL A 44 -1.37 -11.95 3.21
N VAL A 45 -2.00 -11.04 3.95
CA VAL A 45 -3.40 -10.65 3.70
C VAL A 45 -3.40 -9.24 3.14
N ARG A 46 -3.96 -9.05 1.96
CA ARG A 46 -4.04 -7.75 1.28
C ARG A 46 -5.36 -7.66 0.53
N LEU A 47 -5.95 -6.47 0.56
CA LEU A 47 -7.27 -6.17 0.03
C LEU A 47 -8.38 -7.10 0.58
N GLY A 48 -8.27 -7.51 1.84
CA GLY A 48 -9.20 -8.45 2.49
C GLY A 48 -9.01 -9.92 2.06
N GLU A 49 -8.05 -10.23 1.19
CA GLU A 49 -7.84 -11.56 0.65
C GLU A 49 -6.51 -12.19 1.13
N PRO A 50 -6.48 -13.51 1.40
CA PRO A 50 -5.26 -14.20 1.77
C PRO A 50 -4.46 -14.63 0.53
N TRP A 51 -3.18 -14.31 0.53
CA TRP A 51 -2.23 -14.60 -0.53
C TRP A 51 -1.01 -15.34 0.01
N LEU A 52 -0.41 -16.16 -0.85
CA LEU A 52 0.86 -16.80 -0.63
C LEU A 52 1.90 -16.12 -1.52
N LEU A 53 2.86 -15.47 -0.89
CA LEU A 53 4.07 -14.99 -1.53
C LEU A 53 5.15 -16.05 -1.36
N PHE A 54 5.82 -16.47 -2.44
CA PHE A 54 6.96 -17.37 -2.32
C PHE A 54 8.05 -17.01 -3.30
N ARG A 55 9.30 -17.25 -2.88
CA ARG A 55 10.48 -16.95 -3.68
C ARG A 55 11.19 -18.25 -4.03
N ARG A 56 11.37 -18.48 -5.32
CA ARG A 56 12.17 -19.60 -5.81
C ARG A 56 13.64 -19.43 -5.36
N PRO A 57 14.43 -20.51 -5.27
CA PRO A 57 15.87 -20.40 -5.00
C PRO A 57 16.64 -19.58 -6.05
N THR A 58 16.04 -19.32 -7.22
CA THR A 58 16.58 -18.44 -8.26
C THR A 58 16.38 -16.94 -7.97
N GLY A 59 15.65 -16.60 -6.91
CA GLY A 59 15.27 -15.23 -6.54
C GLY A 59 13.92 -14.79 -7.14
N GLU A 60 13.36 -15.55 -8.09
CA GLU A 60 12.08 -15.23 -8.73
C GLU A 60 10.93 -15.32 -7.73
N LEU A 61 10.11 -14.27 -7.69
CA LEU A 61 9.01 -14.11 -6.75
C LEU A 61 7.66 -14.40 -7.42
N HIS A 62 6.77 -15.07 -6.69
CA HIS A 62 5.40 -15.34 -7.14
C HIS A 62 4.40 -15.03 -6.03
N MET A 63 3.23 -14.54 -6.41
CA MET A 63 2.10 -14.30 -5.51
C MET A 63 0.85 -14.98 -6.05
N ILE A 64 0.35 -15.97 -5.31
CA ILE A 64 -0.86 -16.72 -5.67
C ILE A 64 -1.88 -16.63 -4.56
N ALA A 65 -3.17 -16.83 -4.86
CA ALA A 65 -4.19 -16.93 -3.83
C ALA A 65 -3.82 -18.05 -2.84
N ASP A 66 -3.95 -17.80 -1.53
CA ASP A 66 -3.64 -18.77 -0.48
C ASP A 66 -4.75 -19.81 -0.33
N ARG A 67 -5.04 -20.51 -1.42
CA ARG A 67 -6.19 -21.40 -1.55
C ARG A 67 -5.87 -22.56 -2.49
N CYS A 68 -5.81 -23.77 -1.94
CA CYS A 68 -5.70 -24.99 -2.73
C CYS A 68 -6.97 -25.19 -3.60
N PRO A 69 -6.83 -25.47 -4.91
CA PRO A 69 -7.98 -25.60 -5.81
C PRO A 69 -8.83 -26.85 -5.55
N HIS A 70 -8.36 -27.79 -4.72
CA HIS A 70 -9.10 -28.99 -4.34
C HIS A 70 -10.16 -28.73 -3.26
N ARG A 71 -9.75 -28.24 -2.08
CA ARG A 71 -10.63 -28.03 -0.91
C ARG A 71 -10.38 -26.73 -0.16
N SER A 72 -9.82 -25.74 -0.84
CA SER A 72 -9.54 -24.41 -0.30
C SER A 72 -8.58 -24.39 0.91
N ALA A 73 -7.85 -25.46 1.19
CA ALA A 73 -6.84 -25.45 2.25
C ALA A 73 -5.75 -24.41 1.92
N PRO A 74 -5.24 -23.66 2.93
CA PRO A 74 -4.21 -22.66 2.71
C PRO A 74 -2.94 -23.33 2.19
N LEU A 75 -2.43 -22.83 1.07
CA LEU A 75 -1.17 -23.27 0.47
C LEU A 75 0.03 -22.80 1.29
N SER A 76 -0.13 -21.74 2.09
CA SER A 76 0.88 -21.19 3.00
C SER A 76 1.25 -22.14 4.14
N LEU A 77 0.35 -23.07 4.51
CA LEU A 77 0.66 -24.19 5.40
C LEU A 77 1.29 -25.37 4.65
N GLY A 78 1.59 -25.20 3.36
CA GLY A 78 2.15 -26.19 2.47
C GLY A 78 3.64 -26.45 2.69
N GLN A 79 4.26 -27.02 1.66
CA GLN A 79 5.71 -27.15 1.54
C GLN A 79 6.17 -26.46 0.27
N HIS A 80 7.17 -25.59 0.39
CA HIS A 80 7.88 -25.03 -0.75
C HIS A 80 8.77 -26.11 -1.40
N LEU A 81 8.54 -26.42 -2.67
CA LEU A 81 9.28 -27.45 -3.42
C LEU A 81 10.38 -26.88 -4.32
N GLY A 82 10.62 -25.56 -4.28
CA GLY A 82 11.63 -24.86 -5.06
C GLY A 82 11.02 -24.07 -6.20
N ASP A 83 10.31 -24.74 -7.12
CA ASP A 83 9.62 -24.11 -8.25
C ASP A 83 8.11 -23.91 -8.00
N ARG A 84 7.52 -24.71 -7.10
CA ARG A 84 6.09 -24.79 -6.81
C ARG A 84 5.80 -25.06 -5.33
N VAL A 85 4.54 -25.02 -4.93
CA VAL A 85 4.09 -25.27 -3.56
C VAL A 85 3.22 -26.52 -3.49
N ALA A 86 3.50 -27.42 -2.54
CA ALA A 86 2.67 -28.59 -2.27
C ALA A 86 1.74 -28.34 -1.08
N CYS A 87 0.44 -28.50 -1.29
CA CYS A 87 -0.55 -28.44 -0.22
C CYS A 87 -0.38 -29.62 0.75
N LEU A 88 -0.23 -29.36 2.05
CA LEU A 88 -0.12 -30.41 3.06
C LEU A 88 -1.42 -31.21 3.29
N TYR A 89 -2.56 -30.79 2.74
CA TYR A 89 -3.81 -31.53 2.94
C TYR A 89 -3.88 -32.82 2.12
N HIS A 90 -3.62 -32.74 0.80
CA HIS A 90 -3.69 -33.90 -0.11
C HIS A 90 -2.56 -33.93 -1.15
N GLY A 91 -1.51 -33.11 -0.98
CA GLY A 91 -0.32 -33.12 -1.81
C GLY A 91 -0.43 -32.39 -3.16
N VAL A 92 -1.56 -31.74 -3.48
CA VAL A 92 -1.73 -30.96 -4.73
C VAL A 92 -0.61 -29.93 -4.84
N GLN A 93 0.12 -29.96 -5.96
CA GLN A 93 1.26 -29.09 -6.22
C GLN A 93 0.85 -27.99 -7.22
N VAL A 94 1.07 -26.74 -6.84
CA VAL A 94 0.66 -25.55 -7.59
C VAL A 94 1.88 -24.68 -7.91
N ASP A 95 2.07 -24.33 -9.18
CA ASP A 95 3.12 -23.42 -9.64
C ASP A 95 2.79 -21.95 -9.35
N GLY A 96 3.78 -21.06 -9.52
CA GLY A 96 3.66 -19.63 -9.30
C GLY A 96 2.71 -18.89 -10.25
N ASP A 97 2.36 -19.51 -11.38
CA ASP A 97 1.32 -19.00 -12.28
C ASP A 97 -0.09 -19.52 -11.92
N GLY A 98 -0.20 -20.32 -10.86
CA GLY A 98 -1.46 -20.90 -10.39
C GLY A 98 -1.87 -22.21 -11.07
N THR A 99 -1.00 -22.78 -11.91
CA THR A 99 -1.21 -24.07 -12.57
C THR A 99 -1.02 -25.23 -11.59
N VAL A 100 -1.97 -26.17 -11.57
CA VAL A 100 -1.79 -27.44 -10.85
C VAL A 100 -0.81 -28.30 -11.63
N VAL A 101 0.41 -28.46 -11.11
CA VAL A 101 1.48 -29.23 -11.75
C VAL A 101 1.31 -30.72 -11.52
N LYS A 102 0.89 -31.11 -10.32
CA LYS A 102 0.82 -32.53 -9.92
C LYS A 102 -0.19 -32.78 -8.82
N VAL A 103 -0.86 -33.94 -8.86
CA VAL A 103 -1.70 -34.48 -7.80
C VAL A 103 -1.17 -35.86 -7.41
N PRO A 104 -0.20 -35.95 -6.47
CA PRO A 104 0.49 -37.21 -6.15
C PRO A 104 -0.44 -38.35 -5.71
N GLY A 105 -1.53 -38.03 -5.01
CA GLY A 105 -2.51 -39.02 -4.56
C GLY A 105 -3.37 -39.62 -5.69
N LEU A 106 -3.35 -39.03 -6.90
CA LEU A 106 -4.07 -39.53 -8.07
C LEU A 106 -3.32 -39.13 -9.35
N PRO A 107 -2.27 -39.89 -9.76
CA PRO A 107 -1.54 -39.61 -10.99
C PRO A 107 -2.48 -39.59 -12.22
N GLY A 108 -2.33 -38.59 -13.10
CA GLY A 108 -3.23 -38.39 -14.24
C GLY A 108 -4.56 -37.73 -13.88
N CYS A 109 -4.62 -37.07 -12.71
CA CYS A 109 -5.79 -36.29 -12.31
C CYS A 109 -6.10 -35.22 -13.34
N ASN A 110 -7.39 -35.02 -13.63
CA ASN A 110 -7.88 -34.02 -14.58
C ASN A 110 -7.65 -32.56 -14.14
N LEU A 111 -7.11 -32.30 -12.95
CA LEU A 111 -6.70 -30.98 -12.50
C LEU A 111 -5.29 -30.62 -13.01
N GLU A 112 -4.44 -31.62 -13.26
CA GLU A 112 -3.07 -31.40 -13.73
C GLU A 112 -3.08 -30.64 -15.07
N GLY A 113 -2.24 -29.60 -15.17
CA GLY A 113 -2.16 -28.71 -16.32
C GLY A 113 -3.20 -27.58 -16.36
N LYS A 114 -4.15 -27.51 -15.42
CA LYS A 114 -5.12 -26.41 -15.34
C LYS A 114 -4.64 -25.29 -14.42
N ARG A 115 -4.77 -24.05 -14.89
CA ARG A 115 -4.62 -22.84 -14.07
C ARG A 115 -5.89 -22.62 -13.26
N LEU A 116 -5.85 -23.01 -11.98
CA LEU A 116 -7.01 -23.03 -11.09
C LEU A 116 -6.85 -22.17 -9.83
N VAL A 117 -5.66 -21.61 -9.63
CA VAL A 117 -5.35 -20.68 -8.54
C VAL A 117 -5.04 -19.33 -9.17
N THR A 118 -5.63 -18.26 -8.64
CA THR A 118 -5.31 -16.91 -9.09
C THR A 118 -3.84 -16.60 -8.80
N SER A 119 -3.14 -16.05 -9.79
CA SER A 119 -1.77 -15.55 -9.66
C SER A 119 -1.77 -14.06 -10.01
N LEU A 120 -1.02 -13.27 -9.25
CA LEU A 120 -0.87 -11.83 -9.48
C LEU A 120 0.49 -11.52 -10.11
N PRO A 121 0.57 -10.61 -11.09
CA PRO A 121 1.83 -10.03 -11.51
C PRO A 121 2.52 -9.36 -10.31
N VAL A 122 3.80 -9.64 -10.12
CA VAL A 122 4.62 -9.05 -9.06
C VAL A 122 5.85 -8.34 -9.61
N ARG A 123 6.30 -7.30 -8.92
CA ARG A 123 7.56 -6.58 -9.19
C ARG A 123 8.26 -6.27 -7.89
N GLU A 124 9.58 -6.25 -7.91
CA GLU A 124 10.38 -5.79 -6.77
C GLU A 124 11.03 -4.46 -7.10
N GLU A 125 10.71 -3.44 -6.31
CA GLU A 125 11.20 -2.09 -6.53
C GLU A 125 11.53 -1.47 -5.16
N HIS A 126 12.72 -0.89 -5.03
CA HIS A 126 13.11 -0.08 -3.87
C HIS A 126 12.91 -0.77 -2.51
N GLY A 127 13.15 -2.09 -2.46
CA GLY A 127 13.07 -2.90 -1.24
C GLY A 127 11.66 -3.39 -0.87
N ALA A 128 10.64 -3.11 -1.67
CA ALA A 128 9.29 -3.65 -1.51
C ALA A 128 8.90 -4.56 -2.67
N VAL A 129 8.03 -5.53 -2.38
CA VAL A 129 7.29 -6.30 -3.37
C VAL A 129 6.02 -5.53 -3.69
N PHE A 130 5.77 -5.30 -4.97
CA PHE A 130 4.53 -4.77 -5.50
C PHE A 130 3.74 -5.89 -6.19
N ALA A 131 2.42 -5.89 -6.05
CA ALA A 131 1.53 -6.78 -6.78
C ALA A 131 0.44 -5.99 -7.50
N TRP A 132 0.09 -6.42 -8.71
CA TRP A 132 -1.01 -5.86 -9.48
C TRP A 132 -2.31 -6.56 -9.11
N PHE A 133 -3.26 -5.82 -8.53
CA PHE A 133 -4.56 -6.35 -8.14
C PHE A 133 -5.60 -6.07 -9.23
N GLY A 134 -5.42 -6.70 -10.39
CA GLY A 134 -6.36 -6.63 -11.50
C GLY A 134 -7.65 -7.42 -11.24
N ASP A 135 -8.76 -6.96 -11.82
CA ASP A 135 -9.96 -7.76 -11.99
C ASP A 135 -9.84 -8.70 -13.21
N GLU A 136 -10.87 -9.50 -13.47
CA GLU A 136 -10.88 -10.45 -14.60
C GLU A 136 -10.80 -9.78 -15.98
N ALA A 137 -11.21 -8.52 -16.12
CA ALA A 137 -11.11 -7.77 -17.36
C ALA A 137 -9.74 -7.10 -17.55
N HIS A 138 -8.98 -6.92 -16.47
CA HIS A 138 -7.67 -6.28 -16.45
C HIS A 138 -6.58 -7.17 -15.84
N PRO A 139 -6.36 -8.40 -16.35
CA PRO A 139 -5.35 -9.31 -15.82
C PRO A 139 -3.92 -8.81 -16.10
N GLU A 140 -3.73 -8.05 -17.17
CA GLU A 140 -2.43 -7.47 -17.55
C GLU A 140 -2.16 -6.18 -16.77
N PRO A 141 -0.97 -6.03 -16.17
CA PRO A 141 -0.68 -4.88 -15.34
C PRO A 141 -0.41 -3.62 -16.17
N ALA A 142 -0.92 -2.48 -15.69
CA ALA A 142 -0.44 -1.18 -16.15
C ALA A 142 1.04 -0.97 -15.77
N PRO A 143 1.77 -0.02 -16.38
CA PRO A 143 3.13 0.31 -15.95
C PRO A 143 3.18 0.72 -14.47
N LEU A 144 4.11 0.16 -13.72
CA LEU A 144 4.44 0.62 -12.37
C LEU A 144 5.34 1.84 -12.49
N VAL A 145 4.78 3.03 -12.31
CA VAL A 145 5.51 4.30 -12.34
C VAL A 145 5.54 4.87 -10.92
N LEU A 146 6.73 4.91 -10.32
CA LEU A 146 6.98 5.43 -8.98
C LEU A 146 7.30 6.94 -9.04
N PRO A 147 7.12 7.70 -7.94
CA PRO A 147 7.46 9.13 -7.92
C PRO A 147 8.96 9.36 -8.19
N GLU A 148 9.27 10.46 -8.87
CA GLU A 148 10.63 10.81 -9.31
C GLU A 148 11.65 10.69 -8.17
N ARG A 149 11.31 11.23 -6.99
CA ARG A 149 12.13 11.18 -5.79
C ARG A 149 12.58 9.78 -5.41
N LEU A 150 11.73 8.77 -5.60
CA LEU A 150 12.08 7.39 -5.27
C LEU A 150 13.02 6.80 -6.32
N THR A 151 12.82 7.16 -7.60
CA THR A 151 13.55 6.60 -8.76
C THR A 151 14.83 7.37 -9.14
N ASP A 152 15.03 8.57 -8.61
CA ASP A 152 16.18 9.41 -8.92
C ASP A 152 17.50 8.75 -8.44
N PRO A 153 18.48 8.48 -9.33
CA PRO A 153 19.78 7.96 -8.94
C PRO A 153 20.53 8.83 -7.94
N GLY A 154 20.25 10.14 -7.90
CA GLY A 154 20.75 11.10 -6.92
C GLY A 154 20.12 10.99 -5.53
N THR A 155 19.09 10.17 -5.38
CA THR A 155 18.38 10.01 -4.11
C THR A 155 18.67 8.65 -3.49
N ALA A 156 19.02 8.66 -2.20
CA ALA A 156 19.13 7.47 -1.37
C ALA A 156 17.84 7.28 -0.58
N ASN A 157 17.47 6.02 -0.31
CA ASN A 157 16.26 5.72 0.46
C ASN A 157 16.44 4.58 1.48
N PHE A 158 15.53 4.55 2.46
CA PHE A 158 15.27 3.42 3.36
C PHE A 158 13.77 3.17 3.41
N LEU A 159 13.35 1.94 3.14
CA LEU A 159 11.98 1.50 3.37
C LEU A 159 11.75 1.26 4.87
N ASN A 160 10.75 1.94 5.42
CA ASN A 160 10.14 1.64 6.70
C ASN A 160 8.76 1.03 6.45
N TYR A 161 8.44 -0.02 7.20
CA TYR A 161 7.21 -0.79 7.06
C TYR A 161 6.53 -0.93 8.42
N ALA A 162 5.22 -0.73 8.45
CA ALA A 162 4.38 -0.97 9.61
C ALA A 162 3.03 -1.54 9.18
N GLU A 163 2.39 -2.31 10.07
CA GLU A 163 0.97 -2.66 9.95
C GLU A 163 0.22 -1.95 11.07
N TRP A 164 -0.84 -1.24 10.75
CA TRP A 164 -1.65 -0.46 11.69
C TRP A 164 -3.05 -1.05 11.77
N GLY A 165 -3.59 -1.12 13.00
CA GLY A 165 -4.97 -1.49 13.30
C GLY A 165 -5.97 -0.38 12.99
N ALA A 166 -5.83 0.27 11.84
CA ALA A 166 -6.72 1.32 11.38
C ALA A 166 -7.05 1.15 9.88
N PRO A 167 -8.25 1.58 9.44
CA PRO A 167 -8.61 1.62 8.02
C PRO A 167 -7.58 2.41 7.21
N TRP A 168 -7.26 1.93 6.01
CA TRP A 168 -6.25 2.54 5.12
C TRP A 168 -6.53 4.02 4.79
N ARG A 169 -7.81 4.42 4.82
CA ARG A 169 -8.26 5.79 4.54
C ARG A 169 -7.78 6.77 5.60
N PHE A 170 -7.66 6.34 6.85
CA PHE A 170 -7.20 7.19 7.94
C PHE A 170 -5.73 7.57 7.75
N TYR A 171 -4.91 6.64 7.25
CA TYR A 171 -3.53 6.95 6.86
C TYR A 171 -3.49 8.00 5.74
N ILE A 172 -4.29 7.84 4.69
CA ILE A 172 -4.32 8.78 3.57
C ILE A 172 -4.79 10.16 4.01
N ASP A 173 -5.79 10.23 4.89
CA ASP A 173 -6.27 11.49 5.45
C ASP A 173 -5.20 12.16 6.31
N ASN A 174 -4.53 11.39 7.19
CA ASN A 174 -3.46 11.87 8.06
C ASN A 174 -2.31 12.45 7.25
N VAL A 175 -1.78 11.70 6.27
CA VAL A 175 -0.61 12.14 5.51
C VAL A 175 -0.91 13.33 4.57
N LEU A 176 -2.18 13.49 4.16
CA LEU A 176 -2.65 14.62 3.35
C LEU A 176 -3.07 15.85 4.16
N ASP A 177 -3.04 15.78 5.50
CA ASP A 177 -3.22 16.95 6.37
C ASP A 177 -1.87 17.44 6.91
N PRO A 178 -1.28 18.51 6.34
CA PRO A 178 -0.07 19.14 6.86
C PRO A 178 -0.20 19.68 8.29
N MET A 179 -1.42 19.90 8.79
CA MET A 179 -1.64 20.57 10.06
C MET A 179 -1.45 19.67 11.27
N HIS A 180 -1.81 18.38 11.20
CA HIS A 180 -1.60 17.46 12.32
C HIS A 180 -0.13 17.49 12.79
N GLY A 181 0.83 17.64 11.87
CA GLY A 181 2.25 17.69 12.20
C GLY A 181 2.62 18.83 13.16
N ALA A 182 1.95 19.99 13.09
CA ALA A 182 2.20 21.11 14.01
C ALA A 182 1.68 20.87 15.44
N PHE A 183 0.79 19.88 15.62
CA PHE A 183 0.18 19.54 16.89
C PHE A 183 0.69 18.19 17.42
N LEU A 184 0.43 17.11 16.67
CA LEU A 184 0.79 15.74 17.03
C LEU A 184 2.31 15.58 17.14
N HIS A 185 3.05 16.17 16.20
CA HIS A 185 4.51 16.12 16.18
C HIS A 185 5.15 17.42 16.71
N GLY A 186 4.40 18.27 17.43
CA GLY A 186 4.88 19.57 17.91
C GLY A 186 6.02 19.51 18.92
N THR A 187 6.28 18.34 19.52
CA THR A 187 7.46 18.08 20.37
C THR A 187 8.52 17.22 19.66
N SER A 188 8.30 16.88 18.38
CA SER A 188 9.24 16.07 17.61
C SER A 188 10.40 16.91 17.08
N HIS A 189 11.48 16.21 16.73
CA HIS A 189 12.68 16.80 16.16
C HIS A 189 12.50 17.43 14.76
N SER A 190 11.38 17.14 14.08
CA SER A 190 11.14 17.53 12.69
C SER A 190 10.06 18.61 12.54
N MET A 191 9.18 18.79 13.53
CA MET A 191 7.95 19.60 13.39
C MET A 191 7.68 20.59 14.54
N ALA A 192 8.64 20.80 15.46
CA ALA A 192 8.48 21.73 16.59
C ALA A 192 8.52 23.23 16.22
N GLY A 193 8.86 23.59 14.98
CA GLY A 193 9.03 24.97 14.52
C GLY A 193 7.84 25.52 13.72
N GLY A 194 7.70 26.86 13.70
CA GLY A 194 6.68 27.57 12.94
C GLY A 194 5.39 27.88 13.72
N ALA A 195 4.44 28.53 13.07
CA ALA A 195 3.14 28.85 13.66
C ALA A 195 2.17 27.67 13.49
N LYS A 196 1.22 27.55 14.42
CA LYS A 196 0.17 26.51 14.42
C LYS A 196 -1.04 26.87 13.54
N SER A 197 -0.86 27.80 12.61
CA SER A 197 -1.87 28.26 11.65
C SER A 197 -1.20 28.39 10.29
N ALA A 198 -1.86 27.98 9.21
CA ALA A 198 -1.34 28.13 7.85
C ALA A 198 -2.50 28.36 6.86
N ARG A 199 -2.18 28.81 5.65
CA ARG A 199 -3.11 28.94 4.53
C ARG A 199 -2.70 27.99 3.43
N PHE A 200 -3.64 27.20 2.93
CA PHE A 200 -3.35 26.18 1.93
C PHE A 200 -3.90 26.54 0.55
N ARG A 201 -3.27 25.96 -0.47
CA ARG A 201 -3.73 25.94 -1.85
C ARG A 201 -3.58 24.54 -2.41
N ILE A 202 -4.47 24.21 -3.35
CA ILE A 202 -4.32 23.04 -4.23
C ILE A 202 -3.74 23.49 -5.56
N ARG A 203 -2.74 22.75 -6.06
CA ARG A 203 -2.15 22.94 -7.39
C ARG A 203 -2.15 21.61 -8.15
N GLU A 204 -2.84 21.55 -9.28
CA GLU A 204 -2.93 20.35 -10.11
C GLU A 204 -1.59 19.95 -10.72
N THR A 205 -1.42 18.65 -10.95
CA THR A 205 -0.32 18.07 -11.74
C THR A 205 -0.89 17.14 -12.82
N GLY A 206 -0.02 16.60 -13.68
CA GLY A 206 -0.45 15.63 -14.69
C GLY A 206 -0.91 14.28 -14.10
N HIS A 207 -0.56 14.01 -12.85
CA HIS A 207 -0.76 12.72 -12.17
C HIS A 207 -1.47 12.84 -10.82
N GLY A 208 -1.89 14.04 -10.42
CA GLY A 208 -2.53 14.27 -9.12
C GLY A 208 -2.53 15.75 -8.75
N PHE A 209 -2.16 16.07 -7.51
CA PHE A 209 -2.17 17.45 -7.04
C PHE A 209 -1.24 17.65 -5.83
N PHE A 210 -0.73 18.88 -5.70
CA PHE A 210 -0.11 19.36 -4.48
C PHE A 210 -1.16 19.99 -3.56
N PHE A 211 -1.01 19.75 -2.27
CA PHE A 211 -1.61 20.52 -1.20
C PHE A 211 -0.48 21.23 -0.45
N GLU A 212 -0.37 22.53 -0.66
CA GLU A 212 0.81 23.31 -0.28
C GLU A 212 0.44 24.52 0.57
N LYS A 213 1.29 24.85 1.54
CA LYS A 213 1.19 26.09 2.30
C LYS A 213 1.57 27.27 1.41
N THR A 214 0.79 28.35 1.52
CA THR A 214 1.04 29.62 0.84
C THR A 214 1.77 30.62 1.73
N ASP A 215 1.80 30.37 3.04
CA ASP A 215 2.56 31.09 4.05
C ASP A 215 3.50 30.12 4.81
N GLN A 216 4.57 30.64 5.41
CA GLN A 216 5.57 29.84 6.15
C GLN A 216 6.35 28.78 5.34
N VAL A 217 6.56 29.03 4.04
CA VAL A 217 7.41 28.19 3.19
C VAL A 217 8.84 28.13 3.73
N GLY A 218 9.40 26.92 3.83
CA GLY A 218 10.75 26.63 4.31
C GLY A 218 10.89 26.65 5.84
N VAL A 219 9.79 26.79 6.58
CA VAL A 219 9.80 26.85 8.05
C VAL A 219 9.53 25.49 8.67
N ASN A 220 8.57 24.73 8.12
CA ASN A 220 8.21 23.39 8.55
C ASN A 220 7.68 22.57 7.35
N PHE A 221 6.62 21.79 7.53
CA PHE A 221 5.99 21.04 6.45
C PHE A 221 5.39 21.97 5.41
N ASP A 222 5.96 22.02 4.21
CA ASP A 222 5.57 22.98 3.18
C ASP A 222 4.45 22.47 2.28
N TRP A 223 4.50 21.19 1.92
CA TRP A 223 3.59 20.62 0.95
C TRP A 223 3.51 19.09 1.06
N VAL A 224 2.41 18.55 0.56
CA VAL A 224 2.23 17.14 0.24
C VAL A 224 1.72 17.04 -1.19
N GLU A 225 2.29 16.14 -1.97
CA GLU A 225 1.80 15.78 -3.29
C GLU A 225 1.10 14.43 -3.20
N PHE A 226 -0.12 14.35 -3.69
CA PHE A 226 -0.75 13.08 -4.02
C PHE A 226 -0.55 12.80 -5.51
N GLY A 227 -0.12 11.58 -5.84
CA GLY A 227 0.04 11.13 -7.21
C GLY A 227 -0.53 9.73 -7.46
N ARG A 228 -1.07 9.54 -8.66
CA ARG A 228 -1.64 8.28 -9.16
C ARG A 228 -1.04 7.97 -10.52
N THR A 229 -0.20 6.94 -10.57
CA THR A 229 0.57 6.57 -11.76
C THR A 229 0.62 5.05 -11.94
N GLY A 230 -0.55 4.41 -11.83
CA GLY A 230 -0.69 2.95 -11.74
C GLY A 230 -0.48 2.39 -10.33
N VAL A 231 0.00 3.23 -9.42
CA VAL A 231 0.06 3.07 -7.96
C VAL A 231 -0.29 4.42 -7.34
N ASP A 232 -0.97 4.40 -6.20
CA ASP A 232 -1.26 5.61 -5.42
C ASP A 232 -0.13 5.85 -4.42
N TRP A 233 0.39 7.08 -4.42
CA TRP A 233 1.47 7.48 -3.54
C TRP A 233 1.27 8.91 -3.05
N VAL A 234 1.90 9.20 -1.93
CA VAL A 234 2.11 10.55 -1.44
C VAL A 234 3.59 10.86 -1.39
N ASP A 235 3.97 12.06 -1.77
CA ASP A 235 5.33 12.58 -1.57
C ASP A 235 5.26 13.84 -0.73
N LEU A 236 6.21 14.00 0.17
CA LEU A 236 6.34 15.19 0.99
C LEU A 236 7.78 15.37 1.39
N GLU A 237 8.11 16.59 1.79
CA GLU A 237 9.42 16.90 2.35
C GLU A 237 9.32 17.71 3.63
N ILE A 238 10.29 17.46 4.50
CA ILE A 238 10.40 18.15 5.77
C ILE A 238 11.78 18.84 5.81
N PRO A 239 11.85 20.13 6.15
CA PRO A 239 13.12 20.80 6.39
C PRO A 239 13.89 20.12 7.53
N TYR A 240 15.13 19.70 7.27
CA TYR A 240 15.99 19.08 8.29
C TYR A 240 17.15 19.99 8.62
N GLN A 241 17.50 20.01 9.91
CA GLN A 241 18.61 20.80 10.40
C GLN A 241 19.95 20.23 9.92
N PRO A 242 21.02 21.05 9.81
CA PRO A 242 22.32 20.62 9.30
C PRO A 242 22.95 19.41 10.02
N TYR A 243 22.59 19.17 11.29
CA TYR A 243 23.08 18.01 12.04
C TYR A 243 22.57 16.66 11.50
N ALA A 244 21.53 16.65 10.66
CA ALA A 244 20.98 15.44 10.08
C ALA A 244 21.80 14.88 8.90
N GLY A 245 22.94 15.50 8.61
CA GLY A 245 23.82 15.10 7.52
C GLY A 245 23.48 15.78 6.18
N PRO A 246 24.24 15.44 5.12
CA PRO A 246 24.15 16.09 3.81
C PRO A 246 22.79 15.85 3.14
N GLY A 247 22.51 16.59 2.06
CA GLY A 247 21.33 16.36 1.21
C GLY A 247 20.06 17.15 1.54
N GLY A 248 20.16 18.20 2.36
CA GLY A 248 19.12 19.24 2.47
C GLY A 248 17.82 18.82 3.19
N ALA A 249 16.70 18.83 2.47
CA ALA A 249 15.39 18.42 3.01
C ALA A 249 15.29 16.90 3.09
N PHE A 250 14.46 16.40 4.02
CA PHE A 250 14.21 14.98 4.19
C PHE A 250 12.90 14.64 3.50
N GLY A 251 12.95 13.76 2.51
CA GLY A 251 11.76 13.35 1.76
C GLY A 251 11.11 12.11 2.36
N ILE A 252 9.80 12.01 2.19
CA ILE A 252 9.02 10.84 2.57
C ILE A 252 8.09 10.52 1.42
N VAL A 253 8.31 9.36 0.79
CA VAL A 253 7.32 8.77 -0.11
C VAL A 253 6.51 7.76 0.69
N GLY A 254 5.21 7.95 0.74
CA GLY A 254 4.27 7.11 1.48
C GLY A 254 3.34 6.37 0.54
N MET A 255 3.08 5.10 0.84
CA MET A 255 2.07 4.28 0.18
C MET A 255 1.37 3.43 1.23
N VAL A 256 0.10 3.12 0.98
CA VAL A 256 -0.70 2.25 1.85
C VAL A 256 -1.32 1.12 1.05
N THR A 257 -1.43 -0.04 1.67
CA THR A 257 -2.20 -1.15 1.15
C THR A 257 -3.16 -1.64 2.21
N PRO A 258 -4.46 -1.74 1.93
CA PRO A 258 -5.40 -2.33 2.89
C PRO A 258 -5.03 -3.79 3.16
N ILE A 259 -5.05 -4.18 4.43
CA ILE A 259 -4.92 -5.59 4.86
C ILE A 259 -6.34 -6.16 4.92
N THR A 260 -7.19 -5.52 5.72
CA THR A 260 -8.62 -5.77 5.85
C THR A 260 -9.37 -4.43 5.77
N ALA A 261 -10.66 -4.41 6.11
CA ALA A 261 -11.40 -3.14 6.22
C ALA A 261 -10.91 -2.25 7.38
N THR A 262 -10.23 -2.85 8.38
CA THR A 262 -9.87 -2.21 9.65
C THR A 262 -8.36 -2.21 9.90
N GLU A 263 -7.57 -2.79 9.00
CA GLU A 263 -6.12 -2.89 9.13
C GLU A 263 -5.44 -2.47 7.83
N SER A 264 -4.28 -1.82 7.93
CA SER A 264 -3.54 -1.30 6.80
C SER A 264 -2.04 -1.55 6.92
N ALA A 265 -1.40 -1.79 5.78
CA ALA A 265 0.05 -1.93 5.65
C ALA A 265 0.61 -0.62 5.10
N ILE A 266 1.50 0.01 5.87
CA ILE A 266 2.08 1.31 5.57
C ILE A 266 3.52 1.13 5.09
N PHE A 267 3.85 1.80 3.99
CA PHE A 267 5.17 1.79 3.37
C PHE A 267 5.68 3.22 3.27
N HIS A 268 6.74 3.53 4.01
CA HIS A 268 7.37 4.84 4.02
C HIS A 268 8.82 4.72 3.55
N TRP A 269 9.10 5.22 2.36
CA TRP A 269 10.48 5.44 1.92
C TRP A 269 10.97 6.77 2.47
N ARG A 270 11.95 6.68 3.36
CA ARG A 270 12.72 7.82 3.87
C ARG A 270 13.78 8.16 2.86
N THR A 271 13.74 9.34 2.26
CA THR A 271 14.59 9.69 1.12
C THR A 271 15.45 10.92 1.38
N ARG A 272 16.59 10.97 0.69
CA ARG A 272 17.56 12.06 0.78
C ARG A 272 18.33 12.21 -0.52
N ALA A 273 18.46 13.44 -1.02
CA ALA A 273 19.25 13.74 -2.21
C ALA A 273 20.75 13.73 -1.86
N VAL A 274 21.41 12.58 -2.03
CA VAL A 274 22.83 12.35 -1.70
C VAL A 274 23.49 11.35 -2.66
N GLN A 275 24.74 11.63 -3.01
CA GLN A 275 25.56 10.80 -3.92
C GLN A 275 26.97 10.55 -3.35
N GLY A 276 27.64 9.50 -3.83
CA GLY A 276 29.00 9.16 -3.42
C GLY A 276 29.18 9.08 -1.90
N TRP A 277 30.23 9.73 -1.38
CA TRP A 277 30.54 9.69 0.06
C TRP A 277 29.45 10.33 0.94
N GLU A 278 28.67 11.30 0.42
CA GLU A 278 27.54 11.90 1.15
C GLU A 278 26.44 10.88 1.40
N ARG A 279 26.22 9.98 0.43
CA ARG A 279 25.26 8.87 0.56
C ARG A 279 25.67 7.94 1.69
N ASP A 280 26.92 7.51 1.71
CA ASP A 280 27.41 6.60 2.75
C ASP A 280 27.35 7.24 4.13
N SER A 281 27.73 8.53 4.21
CA SER A 281 27.68 9.31 5.45
C SER A 281 26.24 9.47 5.97
N TRP A 282 25.30 9.85 5.10
CA TRP A 282 23.90 9.97 5.47
C TRP A 282 23.31 8.63 5.88
N ARG A 283 23.58 7.55 5.14
CA ARG A 283 23.07 6.21 5.47
C ARG A 283 23.53 5.74 6.85
N PHE A 284 24.79 5.99 7.19
CA PHE A 284 25.32 5.71 8.52
C PHE A 284 24.63 6.55 9.60
N LEU A 285 24.58 7.88 9.43
CA LEU A 285 23.95 8.80 10.38
C LEU A 285 22.46 8.49 10.58
N TYR A 286 21.76 8.15 9.50
CA TYR A 286 20.35 7.77 9.53
C TYR A 286 20.13 6.59 10.47
N ARG A 287 20.85 5.47 10.24
CA ARG A 287 20.76 4.26 11.06
C ARG A 287 21.12 4.50 12.51
N MET A 288 22.13 5.32 12.76
CA MET A 288 22.64 5.55 14.12
C MET A 288 21.82 6.55 14.93
N THR A 289 21.15 7.51 14.29
CA THR A 289 20.61 8.69 15.00
C THR A 289 19.19 9.11 14.61
N LEU A 290 18.75 8.83 13.38
CA LEU A 290 17.46 9.33 12.87
C LEU A 290 16.39 8.24 12.84
N GLU A 291 16.76 6.98 12.56
CA GLU A 291 15.80 5.88 12.38
C GLU A 291 14.87 5.72 13.59
N ALA A 292 15.41 5.66 14.81
CA ALA A 292 14.62 5.55 16.03
C ALA A 292 13.66 6.74 16.21
N ARG A 293 14.13 7.96 15.93
CA ARG A 293 13.31 9.18 16.05
C ARG A 293 12.21 9.25 15.01
N HIS A 294 12.45 8.74 13.80
CA HIS A 294 11.40 8.63 12.79
C HIS A 294 10.38 7.57 13.13
N HIS A 295 10.81 6.48 13.74
CA HIS A 295 9.90 5.47 14.24
C HIS A 295 9.00 6.04 15.35
N GLU A 296 9.56 6.81 16.30
CA GLU A 296 8.76 7.52 17.33
C GLU A 296 7.69 8.44 16.74
N VAL A 297 7.98 9.13 15.63
CA VAL A 297 6.99 9.98 14.92
C VAL A 297 5.87 9.12 14.33
N LEU A 298 6.21 8.01 13.66
CA LEU A 298 5.20 7.08 13.11
C LEU A 298 4.34 6.43 14.20
N GLU A 299 4.91 6.16 15.37
CA GLU A 299 4.17 5.61 16.49
C GLU A 299 3.16 6.62 17.07
N GLN A 300 3.42 7.93 16.95
CA GLN A 300 2.43 8.95 17.31
C GLN A 300 1.23 8.92 16.37
N ASP A 301 1.46 8.80 15.06
CA ASP A 301 0.39 8.65 14.07
C ASP A 301 -0.40 7.37 14.32
N ARG A 302 0.29 6.22 14.45
CA ARG A 302 -0.34 4.93 14.73
C ARG A 302 -1.23 5.00 15.98
N THR A 303 -0.69 5.53 17.08
CA THR A 303 -1.45 5.65 18.34
C THR A 303 -2.71 6.49 18.17
N MET A 304 -2.65 7.59 17.42
CA MET A 304 -3.83 8.41 17.20
C MET A 304 -4.87 7.69 16.33
N LEU A 305 -4.43 7.07 15.22
CA LEU A 305 -5.33 6.50 14.23
C LEU A 305 -5.97 5.18 14.69
N GLU A 306 -5.28 4.36 15.48
CA GLU A 306 -5.83 3.11 16.03
C GLU A 306 -6.86 3.35 17.16
N GLU A 307 -6.81 4.51 17.81
CA GLU A 307 -7.78 4.90 18.85
C GLU A 307 -9.03 5.57 18.27
N MET A 308 -9.01 5.96 16.99
CA MET A 308 -10.19 6.50 16.32
C MET A 308 -11.22 5.38 16.05
N PRO A 309 -12.52 5.63 16.25
CA PRO A 309 -13.57 4.69 15.82
C PRO A 309 -13.45 4.38 14.32
N GLU A 310 -13.76 3.15 13.92
CA GLU A 310 -13.69 2.72 12.51
C GLU A 310 -14.55 3.58 11.57
N ASP A 311 -15.64 4.14 12.10
CA ASP A 311 -16.59 5.00 11.41
C ASP A 311 -16.40 6.50 11.73
N ALA A 312 -15.24 6.89 12.27
CA ALA A 312 -14.94 8.28 12.64
C ALA A 312 -15.20 9.28 11.50
N ASP A 313 -15.03 8.84 10.25
CA ASP A 313 -15.24 9.66 9.06
C ASP A 313 -16.72 9.91 8.71
N THR A 314 -17.67 9.34 9.45
CA THR A 314 -19.12 9.53 9.24
C THR A 314 -19.71 10.69 10.05
N GLY A 315 -19.14 10.98 11.23
CA GLY A 315 -19.64 11.98 12.18
C GLY A 315 -18.74 13.21 12.36
N GLU A 316 -17.69 13.33 11.55
CA GLU A 316 -16.72 14.41 11.63
C GLU A 316 -17.27 15.77 11.14
N ASN A 317 -16.61 16.84 11.55
CA ASN A 317 -16.90 18.20 11.09
C ASN A 317 -15.61 18.79 10.51
N LEU A 318 -15.45 18.68 9.20
CA LEU A 318 -14.29 19.18 8.48
C LEU A 318 -14.32 20.71 8.34
N TYR A 319 -13.13 21.32 8.29
CA TYR A 319 -12.94 22.76 8.12
C TYR A 319 -11.94 23.04 6.98
N GLN A 320 -11.52 24.30 6.82
CA GLN A 320 -10.83 24.76 5.59
C GLN A 320 -9.49 24.07 5.31
N HIS A 321 -8.86 23.43 6.29
CA HIS A 321 -7.59 22.71 6.08
C HIS A 321 -7.81 21.30 5.50
N ASP A 322 -9.02 20.77 5.52
CA ASP A 322 -9.33 19.40 5.09
C ASP A 322 -9.69 19.31 3.60
N LEU A 323 -9.42 20.34 2.79
CA LEU A 323 -9.77 20.35 1.37
C LEU A 323 -9.12 19.20 0.59
N GLY A 324 -7.88 18.84 0.92
CA GLY A 324 -7.19 17.68 0.36
C GLY A 324 -7.89 16.36 0.71
N VAL A 325 -8.28 16.21 1.98
CA VAL A 325 -9.02 15.06 2.52
C VAL A 325 -10.39 14.90 1.85
N VAL A 326 -11.18 15.97 1.77
CA VAL A 326 -12.50 15.93 1.10
C VAL A 326 -12.36 15.48 -0.36
N ARG A 327 -11.36 16.03 -1.06
CA ARG A 327 -11.11 15.70 -2.46
C ARG A 327 -10.74 14.23 -2.64
N ILE A 328 -9.79 13.72 -1.84
CA ILE A 328 -9.30 12.35 -1.99
C ILE A 328 -10.39 11.33 -1.68
N ARG A 329 -11.18 11.56 -0.63
CA ARG A 329 -12.29 10.68 -0.25
C ARG A 329 -13.36 10.63 -1.34
N ARG A 330 -13.73 11.78 -1.91
CA ARG A 330 -14.69 11.82 -3.03
C ARG A 330 -14.18 11.04 -4.24
N MET A 331 -12.90 11.15 -4.55
CA MET A 331 -12.26 10.42 -5.64
C MET A 331 -12.34 8.90 -5.41
N TYR A 332 -11.87 8.41 -4.25
CA TYR A 332 -11.90 6.97 -3.96
C TYR A 332 -13.31 6.39 -3.90
N ARG A 333 -14.30 7.11 -3.34
CA ARG A 333 -15.71 6.67 -3.37
C ARG A 333 -16.26 6.59 -4.79
N ALA A 334 -15.94 7.57 -5.63
CA ALA A 334 -16.37 7.56 -7.04
C ALA A 334 -15.71 6.42 -7.83
N ASP A 335 -14.44 6.14 -7.57
CA ASP A 335 -13.72 5.02 -8.19
C ASP A 335 -14.28 3.67 -7.77
N ALA A 336 -14.55 3.48 -6.47
CA ALA A 336 -15.15 2.26 -5.96
C ALA A 336 -16.54 2.01 -6.57
N ALA A 337 -17.37 3.05 -6.66
CA ALA A 337 -18.69 2.96 -7.30
C ALA A 337 -18.59 2.62 -8.79
N ARG A 338 -17.62 3.23 -9.50
CA ARG A 338 -17.38 2.92 -10.92
C ARG A 338 -16.94 1.47 -11.11
N GLN A 339 -15.95 1.01 -10.36
CA GLN A 339 -15.44 -0.37 -10.46
C GLN A 339 -16.53 -1.39 -10.11
N ALA A 340 -17.34 -1.14 -9.08
CA ALA A 340 -18.47 -2.00 -8.73
C ALA A 340 -19.50 -2.09 -9.87
N ALA A 341 -19.82 -0.98 -10.52
CA ALA A 341 -20.72 -0.96 -11.67
C ALA A 341 -20.15 -1.70 -12.88
N GLU A 342 -18.85 -1.56 -13.15
CA GLU A 342 -18.15 -2.28 -14.23
C GLU A 342 -18.14 -3.80 -13.98
N LEU A 343 -17.90 -4.23 -12.75
CA LEU A 343 -17.93 -5.66 -12.37
C LEU A 343 -19.33 -6.28 -12.45
N ALA A 344 -20.37 -5.48 -12.21
CA ALA A 344 -21.76 -5.92 -12.28
C ALA A 344 -22.33 -5.92 -13.71
N ALA A 345 -21.66 -5.28 -14.67
CA ALA A 345 -22.12 -5.21 -16.04
C ALA A 345 -22.16 -6.63 -16.67
N PRO A 346 -23.24 -7.01 -17.39
CA PRO A 346 -23.29 -8.29 -18.06
C PRO A 346 -22.16 -8.36 -19.08
N ARG A 347 -21.30 -9.37 -18.92
CA ARG A 347 -20.22 -9.64 -19.87
C ARG A 347 -20.87 -9.90 -21.22
N GLY A 348 -20.63 -9.00 -22.18
CA GLY A 348 -21.03 -9.24 -23.56
C GLY A 348 -20.49 -10.61 -23.98
N GLU A 349 -21.35 -11.45 -24.55
CA GLU A 349 -20.96 -12.74 -25.11
C GLU A 349 -19.78 -12.51 -26.06
N ALA A 350 -18.58 -12.89 -25.65
CA ALA A 350 -17.44 -13.00 -26.54
C ALA A 350 -17.76 -14.19 -27.46
N GLY A 351 -18.26 -13.87 -28.65
CA GLY A 351 -18.56 -14.81 -29.72
C GLY A 351 -17.32 -15.42 -30.37
#